data_AF-A0A5N5Z5J2-F1
#
_entry.id   AF-A0A5N5Z5J2-F1
#
_cell.length_a   1.000
_cell.length_b   1.000
_cell.length_c   1.000
_cell.angle_alpha   90.00
_cell.angle_beta   90.00
_cell.angle_gamma   90.00
#
_symmetry.space_group_name_H-M   'P 1'
#
loop_
_entity.id
_entity.type
_entity.pdbx_description
1 polymer ?
#
loop_
_entity_poly.entity_id
_entity_poly.type
_entity_poly.pdbx_seq_one_letter_code
_entity_poly.pdbx_strand_id
1 'polypeptide(L)'
;MSSEKLTTTQTLLDLKSNPTVIIKKLANVTKEIALASENMPSMSKLCREHGEEKVESVVAAMIYDTSSFVGDEMTPDKCKITAIEIMNTYPYRSLKLEEIYIICRDIKSSEKYGKLTPSKMMTAVKNFWKDREKRAIRSSIDNSQARKGDTSLDKRIAADPRFAESINKMESRNRSINQKFLK
;
A
#
# COMPACT_ATOMS: atom_id res chain seq x y z
N MET A 1 17.39 16.70 -16.86
CA MET A 1 16.05 16.12 -17.11
C MET A 1 15.23 16.33 -15.86
N SER A 2 14.18 17.13 -15.97
CA SER A 2 13.42 17.69 -14.86
C SER A 2 12.73 16.60 -14.05
N SER A 3 12.92 16.67 -12.74
CA SER A 3 12.10 15.99 -11.75
C SER A 3 10.66 16.50 -11.89
N GLU A 4 9.85 15.84 -12.72
CA GLU A 4 8.42 15.83 -12.52
C GLU A 4 8.22 15.24 -11.13
N LYS A 5 7.85 16.11 -10.19
CA LYS A 5 7.30 15.72 -8.89
C LYS A 5 6.23 14.69 -9.20
N LEU A 6 6.55 13.43 -8.94
CA LEU A 6 5.77 12.26 -9.29
C LEU A 6 4.49 12.34 -8.48
N THR A 7 3.51 13.05 -9.04
CA THR A 7 2.39 13.77 -8.42
C THR A 7 2.02 13.14 -7.08
N THR A 8 2.79 13.56 -6.08
CA THR A 8 2.86 12.89 -4.80
C THR A 8 1.64 13.38 -4.06
N THR A 9 0.58 12.58 -4.15
CA THR A 9 -0.31 12.36 -3.02
C THR A 9 -0.86 13.61 -2.40
N GLN A 10 -1.41 14.42 -3.30
CA GLN A 10 -2.56 15.22 -2.99
C GLN A 10 -3.75 14.80 -3.85
N THR A 11 -3.99 13.49 -3.90
CA THR A 11 -5.26 12.88 -4.33
C THR A 11 -6.42 13.19 -3.37
N LEU A 12 -6.23 14.11 -2.42
CA LEU A 12 -7.27 14.75 -1.61
C LEU A 12 -7.03 16.26 -1.43
N LEU A 13 -6.55 16.98 -2.45
CA LEU A 13 -6.88 18.41 -2.48
C LEU A 13 -8.37 18.51 -2.80
N ASP A 14 -9.14 18.56 -1.71
CA ASP A 14 -10.59 18.68 -1.64
C ASP A 14 -11.36 17.58 -2.39
N LEU A 15 -11.85 16.59 -1.64
CA LEU A 15 -13.03 15.83 -2.03
C LEU A 15 -14.21 16.75 -2.43
N LYS A 16 -14.17 18.09 -2.26
CA LYS A 16 -15.11 19.04 -2.91
C LYS A 16 -15.19 18.90 -4.45
N SER A 17 -14.22 18.24 -5.08
CA SER A 17 -14.20 17.99 -6.52
C SER A 17 -15.19 16.90 -6.94
N ASN A 18 -15.78 17.01 -8.14
CA ASN A 18 -16.69 16.02 -8.72
C ASN A 18 -16.00 14.64 -8.88
N PRO A 19 -16.68 13.50 -8.61
CA PRO A 19 -16.13 12.14 -8.79
C PRO A 19 -15.40 11.89 -10.11
N THR A 20 -15.87 12.46 -11.23
CA THR A 20 -15.22 12.32 -12.54
C THR A 20 -13.81 12.94 -12.57
N VAL A 21 -13.59 14.05 -11.87
CA VAL A 21 -12.28 14.71 -11.78
C VAL A 21 -11.30 13.83 -11.00
N ILE A 22 -11.78 13.14 -9.98
CA ILE A 22 -10.98 12.20 -9.19
C ILE A 22 -10.52 11.04 -10.08
N ILE A 23 -11.43 10.43 -10.84
CA ILE A 23 -11.12 9.32 -11.75
C ILE A 23 -10.05 9.73 -12.77
N LYS A 24 -10.16 10.92 -13.37
CA LYS A 24 -9.14 11.42 -14.33
C LYS A 24 -7.75 11.54 -13.72
N LYS A 25 -7.65 11.98 -12.45
CA LYS A 25 -6.35 12.10 -11.75
C LYS A 25 -5.73 10.74 -11.43
N LEU A 26 -6.55 9.69 -11.32
CA LEU A 26 -6.08 8.33 -11.02
C LEU A 26 -5.55 7.58 -12.25
N ALA A 27 -5.71 8.12 -13.46
CA ALA A 27 -5.34 7.46 -14.72
C ALA A 27 -3.91 6.88 -14.74
N ASN A 28 -2.96 7.59 -14.14
CA ASN A 28 -1.54 7.24 -14.16
C ASN A 28 -1.09 6.37 -12.97
N VAL A 29 -2.01 5.97 -12.08
CA VAL A 29 -1.64 5.20 -10.87
C VAL A 29 -1.42 3.72 -11.24
N THR A 30 -0.24 3.19 -10.95
CA THR A 30 0.08 1.77 -11.12
C THR A 30 -0.09 0.99 -9.81
N LYS A 31 -0.07 -0.34 -9.91
CA LYS A 31 -0.16 -1.26 -8.75
C LYS A 31 0.97 -1.01 -7.76
N GLU A 32 2.17 -0.74 -8.25
CA GLU A 32 3.38 -0.51 -7.47
C GLU A 32 3.27 0.83 -6.73
N ILE A 33 2.80 1.87 -7.40
CA ILE A 33 2.61 3.21 -6.81
C ILE A 33 1.54 3.16 -5.72
N ALA A 34 0.38 2.54 -5.99
CA ALA A 34 -0.70 2.46 -5.03
C ALA A 34 -0.30 1.71 -3.73
N LEU A 35 0.56 0.70 -3.84
CA LEU A 35 1.03 -0.08 -2.70
C LEU A 35 2.18 0.59 -1.94
N ALA A 36 3.17 1.14 -2.65
CA ALA A 36 4.37 1.73 -2.05
C ALA A 36 4.14 3.14 -1.47
N SER A 37 3.09 3.81 -1.92
CA SER A 37 2.77 5.17 -1.49
C SER A 37 2.26 5.22 -0.05
N GLU A 38 3.09 5.70 0.87
CA GLU A 38 2.71 5.99 2.27
C GLU A 38 1.72 7.16 2.37
N ASN A 39 1.76 8.05 1.39
CA ASN A 39 0.98 9.28 1.40
C ASN A 39 -0.45 9.10 0.84
N MET A 40 -0.85 7.88 0.45
CA MET A 40 -2.23 7.56 0.04
C MET A 40 -3.01 6.99 1.24
N PRO A 41 -4.00 7.71 1.79
CA PRO A 41 -4.79 7.22 2.90
C PRO A 41 -5.75 6.10 2.49
N SER A 42 -6.07 5.21 3.43
CA SER A 42 -7.11 4.21 3.23
C SER A 42 -8.49 4.85 3.17
N MET A 43 -9.46 4.18 2.54
CA MET A 43 -10.87 4.59 2.53
C MET A 43 -11.39 4.83 3.95
N SER A 44 -10.98 4.03 4.94
CA SER A 44 -11.35 4.26 6.34
C SER A 44 -10.86 5.61 6.88
N LYS A 45 -9.65 6.04 6.51
CA LYS A 45 -9.13 7.35 6.90
C LYS A 45 -9.86 8.47 6.15
N LEU A 46 -10.16 8.26 4.86
CA LEU A 46 -10.95 9.19 4.04
C LEU A 46 -12.34 9.45 4.62
N CYS A 47 -13.04 8.40 5.07
CA CYS A 47 -14.37 8.54 5.66
C CYS A 47 -14.36 9.46 6.90
N ARG A 48 -13.29 9.40 7.71
CA ARG A 48 -13.15 10.27 8.90
C ARG A 48 -12.91 11.73 8.52
N GLU A 49 -12.21 11.98 7.42
CA GLU A 49 -11.84 13.33 6.98
C GLU A 49 -12.95 14.02 6.17
N HIS A 50 -13.74 13.26 5.41
CA HIS A 50 -14.63 13.81 4.39
C HIS A 50 -16.07 13.29 4.41
N GLY A 51 -16.39 12.37 5.33
CA GLY A 51 -17.69 11.72 5.44
C GLY A 51 -17.79 10.47 4.57
N GLU A 52 -18.53 9.47 5.08
CA GLU A 52 -18.68 8.16 4.47
C GLU A 52 -19.42 8.22 3.12
N GLU A 53 -20.56 8.92 3.06
CA GLU A 53 -21.39 9.06 1.86
C GLU A 53 -20.61 9.54 0.63
N LYS A 54 -19.60 10.37 0.87
CA LYS A 54 -18.81 10.98 -0.17
C LYS A 54 -17.79 10.01 -0.77
N VAL A 55 -17.14 9.25 0.09
CA VAL A 55 -16.21 8.18 -0.33
C VAL A 55 -17.00 7.09 -1.05
N GLU A 56 -18.16 6.71 -0.52
CA GLU A 56 -19.09 5.77 -1.16
C GLU A 56 -19.50 6.24 -2.56
N SER A 57 -19.86 7.52 -2.70
CA SER A 57 -20.25 8.10 -4.00
C SER A 57 -19.13 8.05 -5.03
N VAL A 58 -17.88 8.25 -4.60
CA VAL A 58 -16.71 8.13 -5.47
C VAL A 58 -16.47 6.69 -5.89
N VAL A 59 -16.52 5.74 -4.95
CA VAL A 59 -16.39 4.30 -5.24
C VAL A 59 -17.52 3.84 -6.16
N ALA A 60 -18.76 4.26 -5.91
CA ALA A 60 -19.92 3.96 -6.74
C ALA A 60 -19.75 4.51 -8.16
N ALA A 61 -19.23 5.74 -8.31
CA ALA A 61 -18.94 6.32 -9.61
C ALA A 61 -17.88 5.53 -10.38
N MET A 62 -16.84 5.03 -9.71
CA MET A 62 -15.85 4.15 -10.32
C MET A 62 -16.47 2.81 -10.79
N ILE A 63 -17.34 2.21 -9.98
CA ILE A 63 -18.05 0.97 -10.33
C ILE A 63 -18.96 1.20 -11.53
N TYR A 64 -19.72 2.30 -11.51
CA TYR A 64 -20.64 2.68 -12.57
C TYR A 64 -19.90 2.89 -13.90
N ASP A 65 -18.85 3.71 -13.89
CA ASP A 65 -17.95 3.93 -15.04
C ASP A 65 -17.23 2.66 -15.48
N THR A 66 -17.06 1.67 -14.60
CA THR A 66 -16.54 0.36 -15.00
C THR A 66 -17.61 -0.45 -15.71
N SER A 67 -18.82 -0.51 -15.14
CA SER A 67 -19.92 -1.29 -15.70
C SER A 67 -20.35 -0.82 -17.10
N SER A 68 -20.27 0.48 -17.38
CA SER A 68 -20.58 1.04 -18.71
C SER A 68 -19.58 0.61 -19.79
N PHE A 69 -18.37 0.18 -19.41
CA PHE A 69 -17.36 -0.34 -20.32
C PHE A 69 -17.46 -1.86 -20.53
N VAL A 70 -18.12 -2.60 -19.64
CA VAL A 70 -18.13 -4.08 -19.67
C VAL A 70 -19.54 -4.68 -19.61
N GLY A 71 -20.03 -5.09 -20.78
CA GLY A 71 -21.35 -5.72 -20.92
C GLY A 71 -22.49 -4.75 -20.62
N ASP A 72 -23.48 -5.20 -19.84
CA ASP A 72 -24.61 -4.35 -19.46
C ASP A 72 -24.25 -3.44 -18.28
N GLU A 73 -24.67 -2.19 -18.40
CA GLU A 73 -24.51 -1.17 -17.37
C GLU A 73 -25.23 -1.56 -16.06
N MET A 74 -24.55 -1.36 -14.94
CA MET A 74 -25.16 -1.50 -13.63
C MET A 74 -25.93 -0.23 -13.28
N THR A 75 -27.11 -0.37 -12.67
CA THR A 75 -27.87 0.78 -12.22
C THR A 75 -27.09 1.55 -11.12
N PRO A 76 -27.25 2.89 -11.03
CA PRO A 76 -26.58 3.69 -10.01
C PRO A 76 -26.83 3.19 -8.58
N ASP A 77 -28.05 2.77 -8.27
CA ASP A 77 -28.40 2.21 -6.95
C ASP A 77 -27.62 0.93 -6.64
N LYS A 78 -27.47 0.03 -7.61
CA LYS A 78 -26.68 -1.19 -7.44
C LYS A 78 -25.20 -0.87 -7.24
N CYS A 79 -24.69 0.14 -7.95
CA CYS A 79 -23.31 0.60 -7.76
C CYS A 79 -23.09 1.17 -6.36
N LYS A 80 -24.04 1.98 -5.87
CA LYS A 80 -24.01 2.54 -4.51
C LYS A 80 -24.07 1.45 -3.44
N ILE A 81 -24.99 0.50 -3.55
CA ILE A 81 -25.08 -0.65 -2.62
C ILE A 81 -23.78 -1.45 -2.62
N THR A 82 -23.20 -1.71 -3.81
CA THR A 82 -21.92 -2.42 -3.91
C THR A 82 -20.79 -1.64 -3.24
N ALA A 83 -20.74 -0.33 -3.41
CA ALA A 83 -19.74 0.53 -2.76
C ALA A 83 -19.84 0.48 -1.23
N ILE A 84 -21.07 0.61 -0.70
CA ILE A 84 -21.37 0.47 0.74
C ILE A 84 -20.89 -0.90 1.25
N GLU A 85 -21.16 -1.97 0.52
CA GLU A 85 -20.78 -3.33 0.90
C GLU A 85 -19.25 -3.51 0.93
N ILE A 86 -18.53 -3.00 -0.08
CA ILE A 86 -17.06 -3.00 -0.11
C ILE A 86 -16.51 -2.26 1.12
N MET A 87 -17.04 -1.07 1.40
CA MET A 87 -16.58 -0.22 2.49
C MET A 87 -16.93 -0.76 3.88
N ASN A 88 -17.99 -1.57 3.99
CA ASN A 88 -18.39 -2.18 5.25
C ASN A 88 -17.79 -3.56 5.50
N THR A 89 -17.32 -4.25 4.47
CA THR A 89 -16.70 -5.58 4.62
C THR A 89 -15.28 -5.47 5.18
N TYR A 90 -15.04 -6.08 6.35
CA TYR A 90 -13.67 -6.37 6.81
C TYR A 90 -13.15 -7.55 5.97
N PRO A 91 -11.99 -7.48 5.29
CA PRO A 91 -10.83 -6.57 5.49
C PRO A 91 -10.72 -5.38 4.51
N TYR A 92 -11.66 -5.23 3.58
CA TYR A 92 -11.56 -4.31 2.44
C TYR A 92 -11.61 -2.82 2.82
N ARG A 93 -12.06 -2.49 4.04
CA ARG A 93 -12.04 -1.11 4.58
C ARG A 93 -10.66 -0.45 4.55
N SER A 94 -9.61 -1.27 4.59
CA SER A 94 -8.21 -0.83 4.56
C SER A 94 -7.66 -0.58 3.14
N LEU A 95 -8.46 -0.82 2.10
CA LEU A 95 -8.11 -0.48 0.73
C LEU A 95 -8.07 1.05 0.55
N LYS A 96 -7.27 1.51 -0.41
CA LYS A 96 -7.16 2.89 -0.88
C LYS A 96 -8.06 3.09 -2.09
N LEU A 97 -8.49 4.33 -2.38
CA LEU A 97 -9.28 4.62 -3.59
C LEU A 97 -8.52 4.25 -4.87
N GLU A 98 -7.21 4.44 -4.86
CA GLU A 98 -6.30 4.05 -5.94
C GLU A 98 -6.35 2.55 -6.21
N GLU A 99 -6.45 1.72 -5.17
CA GLU A 99 -6.55 0.27 -5.31
C GLU A 99 -7.89 -0.13 -5.92
N ILE A 100 -8.99 0.55 -5.54
CA ILE A 100 -10.30 0.38 -6.20
C ILE A 100 -10.23 0.75 -7.68
N TYR A 101 -9.60 1.88 -8.00
CA TYR A 101 -9.41 2.29 -9.40
C TYR A 101 -8.60 1.28 -10.21
N ILE A 102 -7.56 0.69 -9.62
CA ILE A 102 -6.79 -0.37 -10.27
C ILE A 102 -7.66 -1.60 -10.54
N ILE A 103 -8.50 -2.02 -9.58
CA ILE A 103 -9.44 -3.13 -9.78
C ILE A 103 -10.36 -2.82 -10.97
N CYS A 104 -10.93 -1.62 -11.02
CA CYS A 104 -11.75 -1.15 -12.13
C CYS A 104 -11.00 -1.19 -13.47
N ARG A 105 -9.74 -0.75 -13.51
CA ARG A 105 -8.91 -0.80 -14.72
C ARG A 105 -8.62 -2.24 -15.16
N ASP A 106 -8.30 -3.13 -14.23
CA ASP A 106 -8.05 -4.55 -14.53
C ASP A 106 -9.31 -5.21 -15.12
N ILE A 107 -10.49 -4.85 -14.61
CA ILE A 107 -11.78 -5.29 -15.17
C ILE A 107 -11.95 -4.78 -16.61
N LYS A 108 -11.76 -3.47 -16.85
CA LYS A 108 -11.89 -2.87 -18.20
C LYS A 108 -10.90 -3.44 -19.21
N SER A 109 -9.72 -3.82 -18.75
CA SER A 109 -8.66 -4.36 -19.61
C SER A 109 -8.84 -5.86 -19.90
N SER A 110 -9.83 -6.52 -19.27
CA SER A 110 -10.08 -7.94 -19.44
C SER A 110 -10.93 -8.20 -20.69
N GLU A 111 -10.35 -8.91 -21.66
CA GLU A 111 -11.03 -9.25 -22.94
C GLU A 111 -12.36 -10.01 -22.76
N LYS A 112 -12.53 -10.74 -21.65
CA LYS A 112 -13.65 -11.67 -21.44
C LYS A 112 -14.36 -11.48 -20.10
N TYR A 113 -14.38 -10.26 -19.56
CA TYR A 113 -15.04 -10.03 -18.26
C TYR A 113 -16.56 -10.28 -18.30
N GLY A 114 -17.19 -9.93 -19.44
CA GLY A 114 -18.64 -9.93 -19.62
C GLY A 114 -19.33 -8.89 -18.74
N LYS A 115 -20.63 -9.05 -18.50
CA LYS A 115 -21.42 -8.16 -17.64
C LYS A 115 -20.84 -8.07 -16.24
N LEU A 116 -20.62 -6.84 -15.74
CA LEU A 116 -20.29 -6.58 -14.34
C LEU A 116 -21.54 -6.66 -13.46
N THR A 117 -21.45 -7.38 -12.35
CA THR A 117 -22.51 -7.50 -11.34
C THR A 117 -21.91 -7.22 -9.96
N PRO A 118 -22.72 -6.88 -8.93
CA PRO A 118 -22.22 -6.68 -7.57
C PRO A 118 -21.34 -7.85 -7.09
N SER A 119 -21.78 -9.09 -7.30
CA SER A 119 -21.03 -10.30 -6.94
C SER A 119 -19.69 -10.42 -7.66
N LYS A 120 -19.63 -10.07 -8.96
CA LYS A 120 -18.37 -10.06 -9.73
C LYS A 120 -17.44 -8.95 -9.25
N MET A 121 -17.95 -7.76 -8.93
CA MET A 121 -17.16 -6.67 -8.36
C MET A 121 -16.56 -7.09 -7.01
N MET A 122 -17.38 -7.66 -6.11
CA MET A 122 -16.90 -8.18 -4.82
C MET A 122 -15.86 -9.29 -4.99
N THR A 123 -16.02 -10.15 -6.01
CA THR A 123 -15.02 -11.17 -6.34
C THR A 123 -13.71 -10.55 -6.83
N ALA A 124 -13.76 -9.51 -7.66
CA ALA A 124 -12.58 -8.79 -8.12
C ALA A 124 -11.84 -8.11 -6.95
N VAL A 125 -12.57 -7.46 -6.04
CA VAL A 125 -12.02 -6.87 -4.81
C VAL A 125 -11.37 -7.94 -3.93
N LYS A 126 -12.05 -9.07 -3.72
CA LYS A 126 -11.52 -10.21 -2.94
C LYS A 126 -10.22 -10.77 -3.54
N ASN A 127 -10.17 -10.94 -4.86
CA ASN A 127 -9.00 -11.45 -5.55
C ASN A 127 -7.83 -10.46 -5.45
N PHE A 128 -8.10 -9.16 -5.64
CA PHE A 128 -7.10 -8.12 -5.46
C PHE A 128 -6.55 -8.10 -4.03
N TRP A 129 -7.43 -8.19 -3.02
CA TRP A 129 -7.02 -8.23 -1.62
C TRP A 129 -6.07 -9.41 -1.33
N LYS A 130 -6.43 -10.63 -1.79
CA LYS A 130 -5.58 -11.82 -1.64
C LYS A 130 -4.22 -11.66 -2.32
N ASP A 131 -4.20 -11.04 -3.50
CA ASP A 131 -2.97 -10.79 -4.23
C ASP A 131 -2.10 -9.73 -3.54
N ARG A 132 -2.72 -8.68 -2.98
CA ARG A 132 -2.06 -7.67 -2.14
C ARG A 132 -1.40 -8.31 -0.92
N GLU A 133 -2.12 -9.19 -0.21
CA GLU A 133 -1.60 -9.90 0.95
C GLU A 133 -0.38 -10.77 0.58
N LYS A 134 -0.47 -11.55 -0.50
CA LYS A 134 0.65 -12.35 -1.01
C LYS A 134 1.87 -11.49 -1.35
N ARG A 135 1.67 -10.33 -1.98
CA ARG A 135 2.75 -9.39 -2.31
C ARG A 135 3.39 -8.79 -1.07
N ALA A 136 2.61 -8.43 -0.05
CA ALA A 136 3.13 -7.93 1.22
C ALA A 136 3.98 -9.00 1.95
N ILE A 137 3.51 -10.25 1.98
CA ILE A 137 4.27 -11.38 2.56
C ILE A 137 5.58 -11.59 1.80
N ARG A 138 5.53 -11.61 0.47
CA ARG A 138 6.73 -11.76 -0.37
C ARG A 138 7.74 -10.63 -0.13
N SER A 139 7.28 -9.38 -0.10
CA SER A 139 8.13 -8.23 0.22
C SER A 139 8.79 -8.35 1.60
N SER A 140 8.06 -8.84 2.60
CA SER A 140 8.62 -9.10 3.94
C SER A 140 9.71 -10.18 3.92
N ILE A 141 9.49 -11.27 3.17
CA ILE A 141 10.48 -12.34 2.98
C ILE A 141 11.71 -11.80 2.26
N ASP A 142 11.54 -11.09 1.14
CA ASP A 142 12.63 -10.54 0.33
C ASP A 142 13.46 -9.54 1.15
N ASN A 143 12.82 -8.66 1.92
CA ASN A 143 13.48 -7.74 2.84
C ASN A 143 14.25 -8.49 3.95
N SER A 144 13.70 -9.58 4.47
CA SER A 144 14.36 -10.42 5.46
C SER A 144 15.60 -11.11 4.88
N GLN A 145 15.50 -11.66 3.67
CA GLN A 145 16.62 -12.31 2.97
C GLN A 145 17.72 -11.31 2.57
N ALA A 146 17.33 -10.13 2.06
CA ALA A 146 18.28 -9.06 1.76
C ALA A 146 19.07 -8.62 3.01
N ARG A 147 18.40 -8.55 4.17
CA ARG A 147 19.05 -8.23 5.45
C ARG A 147 19.92 -9.35 6.01
N LYS A 148 19.67 -10.62 5.64
CA LYS A 148 20.53 -11.75 6.02
C LYS A 148 21.82 -11.80 5.20
N GLY A 149 21.80 -11.31 3.96
CA GLY A 149 23.00 -11.20 3.11
C GLY A 149 23.85 -9.95 3.40
N ASP A 150 23.35 -9.03 4.22
CA ASP A 150 24.07 -7.84 4.63
C ASP A 150 25.03 -8.18 5.79
N THR A 151 26.33 -8.00 5.56
CA THR A 151 27.42 -8.02 6.57
C THR A 151 27.19 -7.08 7.77
N SER A 152 26.04 -6.40 7.87
CA SER A 152 25.67 -5.57 9.00
C SER A 152 25.52 -6.34 10.31
N LEU A 153 25.20 -7.64 10.32
CA LEU A 153 25.23 -8.43 11.55
C LEU A 153 26.66 -8.60 12.06
N ASP A 154 27.60 -8.98 11.20
CA ASP A 154 29.02 -9.09 11.56
C ASP A 154 29.62 -7.73 11.92
N LYS A 155 29.24 -6.65 11.23
CA LYS A 155 29.65 -5.27 11.56
C LYS A 155 29.01 -4.78 12.87
N ARG A 156 27.78 -5.17 13.19
CA ARG A 156 27.11 -4.83 14.46
C ARG A 156 27.66 -5.64 15.63
N ILE A 157 28.05 -6.89 15.40
CA ILE A 157 28.78 -7.72 16.38
C ILE A 157 30.18 -7.15 16.59
N ALA A 158 30.90 -6.78 15.52
CA ALA A 158 32.23 -6.15 15.62
C ALA A 158 32.21 -4.75 16.24
N ALA A 159 31.12 -3.99 16.06
CA ALA A 159 30.90 -2.68 16.67
C ALA A 159 30.26 -2.75 18.07
N ASP A 160 29.87 -3.94 18.55
CA ASP A 160 29.37 -4.12 19.90
C ASP A 160 30.55 -3.94 20.88
N PRO A 161 30.47 -3.00 21.84
CA PRO A 161 31.54 -2.76 22.80
C PRO A 161 31.94 -4.01 23.60
N ARG A 162 31.07 -5.01 23.73
CA ARG A 162 31.39 -6.29 24.40
C ARG A 162 32.33 -7.19 23.59
N PHE A 163 32.40 -7.00 22.28
CA PHE A 163 33.19 -7.79 21.34
C PHE A 163 34.32 -6.98 20.68
N ALA A 164 34.37 -5.67 20.92
CA ALA A 164 35.44 -4.82 20.43
C ALA A 164 36.79 -5.26 21.02
N GLU A 165 37.71 -5.75 20.16
CA GLU A 165 39.08 -6.12 20.51
C GLU A 165 39.81 -5.01 21.30
N SER A 166 39.37 -3.75 21.19
CA SER A 166 39.91 -2.62 21.96
C SER A 166 39.69 -2.74 23.47
N ILE A 167 38.60 -3.36 23.95
CA ILE A 167 38.37 -3.58 25.39
C ILE A 167 39.33 -4.66 25.91
N ASN A 168 39.47 -5.78 25.20
CA ASN A 168 40.45 -6.82 25.55
C ASN A 168 41.91 -6.31 25.48
N LYS A 169 42.21 -5.38 24.55
CA LYS A 169 43.54 -4.77 24.42
C LYS A 169 43.82 -3.73 25.51
N MET A 170 42.81 -3.00 26.00
CA MET A 170 42.92 -2.12 27.16
C MET A 170 43.04 -2.90 28.47
N GLU A 171 42.25 -3.97 28.65
CA GLU A 171 42.35 -4.82 29.84
C GLU A 171 43.69 -5.54 29.92
N SER A 172 44.21 -6.05 28.81
CA SER A 172 45.55 -6.69 28.80
C SER A 172 46.67 -5.68 29.09
N ARG A 173 46.59 -4.44 28.57
CA ARG A 173 47.51 -3.34 28.96
C ARG A 173 47.41 -3.02 30.46
N ASN A 174 46.21 -2.88 31.00
CA ASN A 174 46.02 -2.56 32.42
C ASN A 174 46.50 -3.68 33.36
N ARG A 175 46.32 -4.96 33.01
CA ARG A 175 46.90 -6.08 33.75
C ARG A 175 48.43 -6.06 33.73
N SER A 176 49.02 -5.72 32.58
CA SER A 176 50.48 -5.61 32.41
C SER A 176 51.08 -4.47 33.23
N ILE A 177 50.36 -3.33 33.30
CA ILE A 177 50.75 -2.15 34.08
C ILE A 177 50.67 -2.47 35.57
N ASN A 178 49.55 -3.03 36.04
CA ASN A 178 49.38 -3.36 37.46
C ASN A 178 50.38 -4.41 37.96
N GLN A 179 50.80 -5.37 37.12
CA GLN A 179 51.88 -6.31 37.49
C GLN A 179 53.25 -5.65 37.63
N LYS A 180 53.52 -4.52 36.94
CA LYS A 180 54.78 -3.78 37.09
C LYS A 180 54.83 -2.93 38.36
N PHE A 181 53.68 -2.54 38.91
CA PHE A 181 53.58 -1.73 40.12
C PHE A 181 53.38 -2.56 41.41
N LEU A 182 53.34 -3.89 41.28
CA LEU A 182 53.22 -4.85 42.39
C LEU A 182 54.54 -5.62 42.66
N LYS A 183 55.68 -5.09 42.21
CA LYS A 183 57.02 -5.59 42.54
C LYS A 183 57.80 -4.57 43.34
#